data_AF-A0A1C5KI93-F1
#
_entry.id   AF-A0A1C5KI93-F1
#
_cell.length_a   1.000
_cell.length_b   1.000
_cell.length_c   1.000
_cell.angle_alpha   90.00
_cell.angle_beta   90.00
_cell.angle_gamma   90.00
#
_symmetry.space_group_name_H-M   'P 1'
#
loop_
_entity.id
_entity.type
_entity.pdbx_description
1 polymer ?
#
loop_
_entity_poly.entity_id
_entity_poly.type
_entity_poly.pdbx_seq_one_letter_code
_entity_poly.pdbx_strand_id
1 'polypeptide(L)'
;MRVLYKDFSDGYLSVAEVTGTTYYEEEKVLEFIGSDRDFAIQADEKLAEKLVRELYENGRLDVSGYEPADVDFLFEEDEDFEEEDADFDDDDVLNVYFADDENDGIRIPRTIRFPKKP
;
A
#
# COMPACT_ATOMS: atom_id res chain seq x y z
N MET A 1 8.20 -0.71 -12.12
CA MET A 1 8.04 0.76 -12.25
C MET A 1 8.06 1.36 -10.85
N ARG A 2 8.29 2.66 -10.63
CA ARG A 2 8.35 3.24 -9.26
C ARG A 2 7.30 4.31 -9.04
N VAL A 3 6.54 4.19 -7.94
CA VAL A 3 5.47 5.12 -7.63
C VAL A 3 5.71 5.75 -6.26
N LEU A 4 5.73 7.08 -6.21
CA LEU A 4 5.73 7.85 -4.97
C LEU A 4 4.28 8.06 -4.54
N TYR A 5 3.92 7.59 -3.35
CA TYR A 5 2.56 7.66 -2.83
C TYR A 5 2.58 8.11 -1.36
N LYS A 6 1.40 8.44 -0.84
CA LYS A 6 1.20 8.72 0.58
C LYS A 6 0.63 7.46 1.23
N ASP A 7 1.35 6.90 2.19
CA ASP A 7 0.91 5.68 2.88
C ASP A 7 -0.34 5.97 3.72
N PHE A 8 -1.34 5.09 3.58
CA PHE A 8 -2.62 5.20 4.28
C PHE A 8 -2.44 5.03 5.80
N SER A 9 -1.53 4.15 6.22
CA SER A 9 -1.39 3.73 7.62
C SER A 9 -0.79 4.81 8.52
N ASP A 10 0.16 5.59 8.01
CA ASP A 10 0.92 6.56 8.82
C ASP A 10 1.00 7.97 8.21
N GLY A 11 0.52 8.15 6.97
CA GLY A 11 0.50 9.42 6.26
C GLY A 11 1.86 9.91 5.76
N TYR A 12 2.89 9.07 5.76
CA TYR A 12 4.21 9.42 5.22
C TYR A 12 4.29 9.23 3.70
N LEU A 13 5.32 9.82 3.11
CA LEU A 13 5.66 9.61 1.71
C LEU A 13 6.50 8.35 1.58
N SER A 14 6.01 7.43 0.77
CA SER A 14 6.62 6.12 0.51
C SER A 14 6.81 5.92 -0.99
N VAL A 15 7.79 5.10 -1.35
CA VAL A 15 8.04 4.73 -2.74
C VAL A 15 7.92 3.22 -2.87
N ALA A 16 7.03 2.77 -3.74
CA ALA A 16 6.85 1.35 -4.03
C ALA A 16 7.38 1.02 -5.43
N GLU A 17 7.98 -0.16 -5.55
CA GLU A 17 8.20 -0.79 -6.85
C GLU A 17 6.94 -1.56 -7.25
N VAL A 18 6.30 -1.12 -8.33
CA VAL A 18 5.04 -1.67 -8.81
C VAL A 18 5.25 -2.51 -10.07
N THR A 19 4.56 -3.63 -10.12
CA THR A 19 4.58 -4.60 -11.22
C THR A 19 3.35 -4.47 -12.13
N GLY A 20 2.24 -3.95 -11.60
CA GLY A 20 0.98 -3.77 -12.33
C GLY A 20 0.06 -2.74 -11.68
N THR A 21 -1.10 -2.54 -12.30
CA THR A 21 -2.16 -1.65 -11.83
C THR A 21 -3.53 -2.21 -12.20
N THR A 22 -4.52 -2.06 -11.33
CA THR A 22 -5.91 -2.48 -11.56
C THR A 22 -6.85 -1.30 -11.28
N TYR A 23 -7.81 -1.05 -12.17
CA TYR A 23 -8.82 -0.01 -11.97
C TYR A 23 -10.18 -0.63 -11.66
N TYR A 24 -10.78 -0.20 -10.55
CA TYR A 24 -12.09 -0.62 -10.07
C TYR A 24 -13.11 0.50 -10.34
N GLU A 25 -14.01 0.27 -11.31
CA GLU A 25 -14.89 1.31 -11.84
C GLU A 25 -15.99 1.73 -10.85
N GLU A 26 -16.53 0.78 -10.08
CA GLU A 26 -17.65 1.03 -9.18
C GLU A 26 -17.23 1.90 -7.99
N GLU A 27 -16.03 1.65 -7.47
CA GLU A 27 -15.42 2.29 -6.32
C GLU A 27 -14.58 3.51 -6.71
N LYS A 28 -14.25 3.64 -8.00
CA LYS A 28 -13.37 4.68 -8.56
C LYS A 28 -12.00 4.66 -7.90
N VAL A 29 -11.41 3.47 -7.86
CA VAL A 29 -10.14 3.21 -7.21
C VAL A 29 -9.13 2.70 -8.22
N LEU A 30 -7.94 3.28 -8.23
CA LEU A 30 -6.79 2.76 -8.94
C LEU A 30 -5.84 2.10 -7.95
N GLU A 31 -5.72 0.78 -8.05
CA GLU A 31 -4.79 -0.04 -7.30
C GLU A 31 -3.45 -0.15 -8.04
N PHE A 32 -2.37 -0.13 -7.28
CA PHE A 32 -1.01 -0.39 -7.71
C PHE A 32 -0.50 -1.65 -7.03
N ILE A 33 -0.14 -2.64 -7.85
CA ILE A 33 0.36 -3.94 -7.38
C ILE A 33 1.86 -3.78 -7.10
N GLY A 34 2.20 -3.71 -5.82
CA GLY A 34 3.55 -3.56 -5.32
C GLY A 34 4.29 -4.89 -5.23
N SER A 35 5.61 -4.83 -5.10
CA SER A 35 6.41 -6.02 -4.79
C SER A 35 6.38 -6.36 -3.29
N ASP A 36 6.24 -5.34 -2.44
CA ASP A 36 6.22 -5.47 -0.98
C ASP A 36 4.80 -5.35 -0.40
N ARG A 37 4.03 -4.36 -0.90
CA ARG A 37 2.66 -4.08 -0.46
C ARG A 37 1.89 -3.41 -1.58
N ASP A 38 0.64 -3.81 -1.75
CA ASP A 38 -0.30 -3.16 -2.64
C ASP A 38 -0.86 -1.89 -1.99
N PHE A 39 -1.19 -0.90 -2.82
CA PHE A 39 -1.79 0.34 -2.35
C PHE A 39 -2.70 0.90 -3.43
N ALA A 40 -3.67 1.71 -3.01
CA ALA A 40 -4.61 2.29 -3.94
C ALA A 40 -4.85 3.79 -3.69
N ILE A 41 -5.37 4.46 -4.72
CA ILE A 41 -5.77 5.85 -4.65
C ILE A 41 -7.17 6.03 -5.21
N GLN A 42 -7.88 7.04 -4.71
CA GLN A 42 -9.11 7.53 -5.30
C GLN A 42 -8.81 8.20 -6.65
N ALA A 43 -9.41 7.67 -7.72
CA ALA A 43 -9.24 8.20 -9.07
C ALA A 43 -10.45 7.86 -9.95
N ASP A 44 -11.02 8.85 -10.64
CA ASP A 44 -11.97 8.58 -11.73
C ASP A 44 -11.26 7.93 -12.93
N GLU A 45 -12.01 7.19 -13.77
CA GLU A 45 -11.53 6.46 -14.95
C GLU A 45 -10.54 7.26 -15.81
N LYS A 46 -10.89 8.50 -16.19
CA LYS A 46 -10.01 9.36 -17.02
C LYS A 46 -8.68 9.69 -16.35
N LEU A 47 -8.71 9.85 -15.03
CA LEU A 47 -7.49 10.11 -14.26
C LEU A 47 -6.68 8.82 -14.17
N ALA A 48 -7.31 7.68 -13.89
CA ALA A 48 -6.66 6.38 -13.84
C ALA A 48 -5.95 6.05 -15.16
N GLU A 49 -6.64 6.19 -16.30
CA GLU A 49 -6.03 5.99 -17.63
C GLU A 49 -4.80 6.87 -17.85
N LYS A 50 -4.88 8.15 -17.45
CA LYS A 50 -3.76 9.09 -17.59
C LYS A 50 -2.56 8.63 -16.74
N LEU A 51 -2.80 8.28 -15.48
CA LEU A 51 -1.76 7.88 -14.54
C LEU A 51 -1.08 6.57 -14.98
N VAL A 52 -1.85 5.59 -15.45
CA VAL A 52 -1.31 4.31 -15.95
C VAL A 52 -0.45 4.55 -17.21
N ARG A 53 -0.89 5.38 -18.14
CA ARG A 53 -0.10 5.74 -19.33
C ARG A 53 1.20 6.46 -18.95
N GLU A 54 1.13 7.43 -18.05
CA GLU A 54 2.29 8.17 -17.58
C GLU A 54 3.30 7.27 -16.88
N LEU A 55 2.82 6.33 -16.05
CA LEU A 55 3.64 5.33 -15.40
C LEU A 55 4.32 4.39 -16.41
N TYR A 56 3.61 3.95 -17.44
CA TYR A 56 4.15 3.11 -18.50
C TYR A 56 5.26 3.82 -19.30
N GLU A 57 5.04 5.09 -19.67
CA GLU A 57 5.98 5.87 -20.49
C GLU A 57 7.24 6.27 -19.72
N ASN A 58 7.08 6.72 -18.47
CA ASN A 58 8.18 7.30 -17.70
C ASN A 58 8.83 6.30 -16.73
N GLY A 59 8.15 5.20 -16.42
CA GLY A 59 8.56 4.23 -15.40
C GLY A 59 8.54 4.78 -13.97
N ARG A 60 8.10 6.05 -13.79
CA ARG A 60 8.03 6.77 -12.53
C ARG A 60 6.74 7.59 -12.48
N LEU A 61 6.07 7.60 -11.34
CA LEU A 61 4.84 8.37 -11.13
C LEU A 61 4.80 8.95 -9.72
N ASP A 62 4.29 10.16 -9.59
CA ASP A 62 4.00 10.79 -8.29
C ASP A 62 2.49 10.88 -8.10
N VAL A 63 1.98 10.10 -7.13
CA VAL A 63 0.58 10.09 -6.72
C VAL A 63 0.39 10.55 -5.28
N SER A 64 1.42 11.14 -4.66
CA SER A 64 1.37 11.57 -3.26
C SER A 64 0.35 12.67 -2.94
N GLY A 65 -0.12 13.36 -3.98
CA GLY A 65 -1.17 14.37 -3.88
C GLY A 65 -2.60 13.82 -3.93
N TYR A 66 -2.78 12.54 -4.25
CA TYR A 66 -4.10 11.90 -4.31
C TYR A 66 -4.48 11.30 -2.95
N GLU A 67 -5.78 11.14 -2.76
CA GLU A 67 -6.31 10.53 -1.54
C GLU A 67 -6.08 9.02 -1.58
N PRO A 68 -5.37 8.44 -0.59
CA PRO A 68 -5.18 7.01 -0.52
C PRO A 68 -6.54 6.32 -0.30
N ALA A 69 -6.76 5.23 -1.03
CA ALA A 69 -7.92 4.38 -0.87
C ALA A 69 -7.52 3.14 -0.07
N ASP A 70 -8.43 2.68 0.78
CA ASP A 70 -8.25 1.43 1.51
C ASP A 70 -8.42 0.25 0.54
N VAL A 71 -7.36 -0.54 0.38
CA VAL A 71 -7.31 -1.69 -0.52
C VAL A 71 -7.91 -2.92 0.16
N ASP A 72 -7.92 -2.96 1.49
CA ASP A 72 -8.41 -4.11 2.26
C ASP A 72 -9.94 -4.25 2.10
N PHE A 73 -10.66 -3.13 1.91
CA PHE A 73 -12.11 -3.14 1.63
C PHE A 73 -12.50 -3.78 0.29
N LEU A 74 -11.56 -3.90 -0.67
CA LEU A 74 -11.85 -4.51 -1.98
C LEU A 74 -11.85 -6.05 -1.93
N PHE A 75 -11.38 -6.65 -0.83
CA PHE A 75 -11.27 -8.10 -0.64
C PHE A 75 -11.94 -8.61 0.64
N GLU A 76 -12.72 -7.79 1.35
CA GLU A 76 -13.72 -8.30 2.28
C GLU A 76 -14.84 -8.97 1.45
N GLU A 77 -14.54 -10.15 0.89
CA GLU A 77 -15.58 -11.10 0.49
C GLU A 77 -16.39 -11.40 1.74
N ASP A 78 -17.72 -11.27 1.64
CA ASP A 78 -18.69 -11.72 2.62
C ASP A 78 -18.31 -13.14 3.11
N GLU A 79 -17.62 -13.24 4.26
CA GLU A 79 -17.40 -14.50 4.97
C GLU A 79 -18.72 -14.95 5.64
N ASP A 80 -19.75 -15.24 4.83
CA ASP A 80 -20.76 -16.24 5.17
C ASP A 80 -20.16 -17.64 4.89
N PHE A 81 -18.97 -17.92 5.43
CA PHE A 81 -18.39 -19.26 5.42
C PHE A 81 -18.80 -19.95 6.72
N GLU A 82 -19.79 -20.85 6.63
CA GLU A 82 -20.26 -21.66 7.76
C GLU A 82 -19.06 -22.33 8.45
N GLU A 83 -18.88 -21.99 9.72
CA GLU A 83 -17.89 -22.53 10.66
C GLU A 83 -18.13 -24.04 10.83
N GLU A 84 -17.38 -24.89 10.11
CA GLU A 84 -17.24 -26.30 10.47
C GLU A 84 -15.93 -26.47 11.23
N ASP A 85 -16.05 -26.53 12.56
CA ASP A 85 -15.01 -26.78 13.56
C ASP A 85 -13.91 -27.73 13.05
N ALA A 86 -12.70 -27.20 12.85
CA ALA A 86 -11.50 -27.99 12.71
C ALA A 86 -10.55 -27.66 13.87
N ASP A 87 -10.64 -28.46 14.95
CA ASP A 87 -9.68 -28.51 16.04
C ASP A 87 -8.26 -28.71 15.48
N PHE A 88 -7.46 -27.64 15.42
CA PHE A 88 -6.01 -27.73 15.19
C PHE A 88 -5.28 -27.09 16.38
N ASP A 89 -4.92 -27.95 17.33
CA ASP A 89 -4.03 -27.67 18.44
C ASP A 89 -2.59 -27.80 17.93
N ASP A 90 -1.85 -26.68 17.83
CA ASP A 90 -0.38 -26.67 17.72
C ASP A 90 0.17 -25.27 18.07
N ASP A 91 0.30 -25.06 19.38
CA ASP A 91 0.91 -23.92 20.09
C ASP A 91 2.44 -23.79 19.84
N ASP A 92 2.92 -24.06 18.63
CA ASP A 92 4.35 -24.15 18.29
C ASP A 92 4.73 -23.29 17.07
N VAL A 93 4.70 -21.95 17.15
CA VAL A 93 5.63 -21.04 16.40
C VAL A 93 5.37 -19.56 16.71
N LEU A 94 5.76 -19.08 17.90
CA LEU A 94 5.87 -17.61 18.10
C LEU A 94 6.96 -17.24 19.11
N ASN A 95 8.22 -17.62 18.83
CA ASN A 95 9.34 -17.03 19.56
C ASN A 95 10.71 -17.15 18.88
N VAL A 96 11.00 -16.39 17.81
CA VAL A 96 12.33 -15.82 17.50
C VAL A 96 12.09 -14.75 16.41
N TYR A 97 12.28 -13.44 16.56
CA TYR A 97 13.54 -12.71 16.74
C TYR A 97 13.23 -11.25 17.12
N PHE A 98 13.28 -10.92 18.41
CA PHE A 98 13.73 -9.61 18.84
C PHE A 98 14.87 -9.85 19.83
N ALA A 99 16.07 -10.04 19.26
CA ALA A 99 17.32 -9.98 20.01
C ALA A 99 18.17 -8.90 19.35
N ASP A 100 18.59 -7.95 20.17
CA ASP A 100 19.39 -6.77 19.87
C ASP A 100 20.54 -7.01 18.88
N ASP A 101 20.75 -6.08 17.96
CA ASP A 101 22.07 -5.82 17.39
C ASP A 101 22.42 -4.34 17.59
N GLU A 102 23.45 -4.12 18.40
CA GLU A 102 24.02 -2.81 18.71
C GLU A 102 24.80 -2.28 17.50
N ASN A 103 24.50 -1.03 17.13
CA ASN A 103 25.47 -0.06 16.63
C ASN A 103 26.08 -0.30 15.23
N ASP A 104 25.32 0.11 14.20
CA ASP A 104 25.91 0.82 13.07
C ASP A 104 25.07 2.07 12.82
N GLY A 105 25.70 3.24 12.73
CA GLY A 105 25.06 4.55 12.88
C GLY A 105 23.88 4.78 11.92
N ILE A 106 22.69 4.35 12.33
CA ILE A 106 21.43 4.51 11.60
C ILE A 106 21.23 6.01 11.45
N ARG A 107 21.57 6.53 10.28
CA ARG A 107 21.10 7.82 9.83
C ARG A 107 19.60 7.68 9.70
N ILE A 108 18.90 7.97 10.79
CA ILE A 108 17.45 8.04 10.83
C ILE A 108 17.06 8.95 9.66
N PRO A 109 16.39 8.43 8.62
CA PRO A 109 15.99 9.25 7.49
C PRO A 109 15.16 10.41 8.05
N ARG A 110 15.59 11.65 7.77
CA ARG A 110 14.87 12.83 8.24
C ARG A 110 13.50 12.84 7.58
N THR A 111 12.47 12.54 8.36
CA THR A 111 11.07 12.62 7.97
C THR A 111 10.73 14.06 7.59
N ILE A 112 10.37 14.29 6.34
CA ILE A 112 9.85 15.58 5.88
C ILE A 112 8.35 15.58 6.17
N ARG A 113 7.91 16.41 7.13
CA ARG A 113 6.49 16.67 7.41
C ARG A 113 6.11 18.05 6.85
N PHE A 114 4.99 18.15 6.14
CA PHE A 114 4.45 19.44 5.72
C PHE A 114 3.83 20.19 6.92
N PRO A 115 3.90 21.54 6.95
CA PRO A 115 3.23 22.34 7.95
C PRO A 115 1.71 22.13 7.85
N LYS A 116 1.05 21.87 8.98
CA LYS A 116 -0.41 21.91 9.07
C LYS A 116 -0.86 23.33 8.67
N LYS A 117 -1.78 23.45 7.71
CA LYS A 117 -2.42 24.74 7.41
C LYS A 117 -3.13 25.24 8.69
N PRO A 118 -3.07 26.56 8.97
CA PRO A 118 -3.75 27.16 10.12
C PRO A 118 -5.26 27.07 10.01
#